data_AF-A0A2Z1CD21-F1
#
_entry.id   AF-A0A2Z1CD21-F1
#
_cell.length_a   1.000
_cell.length_b   1.000
_cell.length_c   1.000
_cell.angle_alpha   90.00
_cell.angle_beta   90.00
_cell.angle_gamma   90.00
#
_symmetry.space_group_name_H-M   'P 1'
#
loop_
_entity.id
_entity.type
_entity.pdbx_description
1 polymer ?
#
loop_
_entity_poly.entity_id
_entity_poly.type
_entity_poly.pdbx_seq_one_letter_code
_entity_poly.pdbx_strand_id
1 'polypeptide(L)'
;MQQRQYSDNELFGIIQEVYFGATSWEQGRQAALRGRTLSDNPETPDTISYDEWKKGFVHGAVYDVPQSEQIEEIVMVCGFHGHLATHSISI
;
A
#
# COMPACT_ATOMS: atom_id res chain seq x y z
N MET A 1 24.37 38.00 11.42
CA MET A 1 23.91 36.65 11.00
C MET A 1 23.35 36.78 9.60
N GLN A 2 23.93 36.12 8.60
CA GLN A 2 23.36 36.12 7.25
C GLN A 2 22.25 35.07 7.22
N GLN A 3 21.01 35.50 7.00
CA GLN A 3 19.92 34.57 6.73
C GLN A 3 20.09 34.07 5.29
N ARG A 4 20.40 32.79 5.15
CA ARG A 4 20.46 32.13 3.85
C ARG A 4 19.03 31.91 3.38
N GLN A 5 18.67 32.49 2.23
CA GLN A 5 17.36 32.35 1.64
C GLN A 5 17.38 31.07 0.79
N TYR A 6 16.62 30.06 1.22
CA TYR A 6 16.49 28.81 0.46
C TYR A 6 15.47 29.01 -0.66
N SER A 7 15.72 28.39 -1.81
CA SER A 7 14.68 28.28 -2.84
C SER A 7 13.56 27.34 -2.37
N ASP A 8 12.36 27.50 -2.91
CA ASP A 8 11.20 26.67 -2.52
C ASP A 8 11.47 25.16 -2.70
N ASN A 9 12.25 24.79 -3.72
CA ASN A 9 12.63 23.39 -3.97
C ASN A 9 13.61 22.84 -2.92
N GLU A 10 14.58 23.66 -2.47
CA GLU A 10 15.50 23.28 -1.40
C GLU A 10 14.77 23.22 -0.06
N LEU A 11 13.85 24.15 0.19
CA LEU A 11 13.01 24.14 1.39
C LEU A 11 12.12 22.89 1.41
N PHE A 12 11.55 22.51 0.26
CA PHE A 12 10.76 21.29 0.12
C PHE A 12 11.61 20.04 0.34
N GLY A 13 12.83 19.98 -0.20
CA GLY A 13 13.77 18.89 0.05
C GLY A 13 14.18 18.76 1.51
N ILE A 14 14.46 19.88 2.18
CA ILE A 14 14.80 19.91 3.62
C ILE A 14 13.59 19.52 4.46
N ILE A 15 12.39 20.01 4.16
CA ILE A 15 11.16 19.58 4.83
C ILE A 15 10.93 18.09 4.59
N GLN A 16 11.18 17.58 3.39
CA GLN A 16 11.13 16.15 3.10
C GLN A 16 12.18 15.35 3.86
N GLU A 17 13.42 15.79 4.00
CA GLU A 17 14.40 15.03 4.78
C GLU A 17 14.16 15.12 6.30
N VAL A 18 13.70 16.28 6.79
CA VAL A 18 13.49 16.53 8.22
C VAL A 18 12.16 15.95 8.72
N TYR A 19 11.11 15.90 7.88
CA TYR A 19 9.82 15.25 8.21
C TYR A 19 9.65 13.85 7.61
N PHE A 20 10.32 13.53 6.51
CA PHE A 20 10.10 12.33 5.68
C PHE A 20 11.39 11.54 5.40
N GLY A 21 12.23 11.31 6.40
CA GLY A 21 12.68 9.93 6.56
C GLY A 21 11.41 9.11 6.72
N ALA A 22 10.90 8.51 5.63
CA ALA A 22 9.52 8.04 5.53
C ALA A 22 9.11 7.37 6.84
N THR A 23 8.07 7.89 7.50
CA THR A 23 7.62 7.35 8.79
C THR A 23 7.36 5.86 8.63
N SER A 24 7.50 5.06 9.69
CA SER A 24 7.23 3.62 9.60
C SER A 24 5.86 3.34 8.98
N TRP A 25 4.86 4.19 9.26
CA TRP A 25 3.57 4.20 8.57
C TRP A 25 3.67 4.35 7.05
N GLU A 26 4.33 5.40 6.53
CA GLU A 26 4.45 5.61 5.08
C GLU A 26 5.25 4.48 4.41
N GLN A 27 6.28 3.96 5.09
CA GLN A 27 7.02 2.79 4.62
C GLN A 27 6.12 1.56 4.48
N GLY A 28 5.25 1.32 5.45
CA GLY A 28 4.26 0.24 5.40
C GLY A 28 3.30 0.40 4.23
N ARG A 29 2.75 1.60 4.04
CA ARG A 29 1.84 1.92 2.94
C ARG A 29 2.48 1.66 1.57
N GLN A 30 3.72 2.10 1.39
CA GLN A 30 4.50 1.86 0.18
C GLN A 30 4.83 0.37 -0.01
N ALA A 31 5.09 -0.38 1.05
CA ALA A 31 5.36 -1.80 0.96
C ALA A 31 4.14 -2.57 0.42
N ALA A 32 2.94 -2.24 0.88
CA ALA A 32 1.70 -2.83 0.35
C ALA A 32 1.50 -2.52 -1.14
N LEU A 33 1.71 -1.26 -1.55
CA LEU A 33 1.63 -0.86 -2.96
C LEU A 33 2.67 -1.55 -3.86
N ARG A 34 3.76 -2.07 -3.29
CA ARG A 34 4.81 -2.81 -4.00
C ARG A 34 4.61 -4.32 -3.96
N GLY A 35 3.46 -4.80 -3.48
CA GLY A 35 3.15 -6.23 -3.38
C GLY A 35 4.00 -6.99 -2.36
N ARG A 36 4.53 -6.29 -1.35
CA ARG A 36 5.20 -6.93 -0.20
C ARG A 36 4.16 -7.58 0.73
N THR A 37 4.65 -8.30 1.72
CA THR A 37 3.84 -8.94 2.76
C THR A 37 4.07 -8.27 4.12
N LEU A 38 3.20 -8.53 5.10
CA LEU A 38 3.39 -8.06 6.48
C LEU A 38 4.70 -8.56 7.11
N SER A 39 5.19 -9.73 6.66
CA SER A 39 6.46 -10.32 7.08
C SER A 39 7.69 -9.58 6.55
N ASP A 40 7.54 -8.70 5.56
CA ASP A 40 8.61 -7.82 5.08
C ASP A 40 8.77 -6.55 5.95
N ASN A 41 8.05 -6.43 7.06
CA ASN A 41 8.19 -5.32 7.99
C ASN A 41 9.63 -5.30 8.56
N PRO A 42 10.42 -4.24 8.30
CA PRO A 42 11.81 -4.16 8.77
C PRO A 42 11.90 -3.82 10.26
N GLU A 43 10.80 -3.39 10.88
CA GLU A 43 10.76 -2.95 12.26
C GLU A 43 10.81 -4.15 13.22
N THR A 44 11.41 -3.94 14.39
CA THR A 44 11.44 -4.98 15.43
C THR A 44 10.02 -5.18 15.98
N PRO A 45 9.53 -6.44 16.11
CA PRO A 45 8.23 -6.72 16.71
C PRO A 45 8.04 -6.06 18.09
N ASP A 46 6.79 -5.83 18.47
CA ASP A 46 6.39 -5.20 19.74
C ASP A 46 6.92 -3.77 19.96
N THR A 47 7.24 -3.07 18.87
CA THR A 47 7.60 -1.64 18.89
C THR A 47 6.50 -0.79 18.25
N ILE A 48 6.45 0.51 18.63
CA ILE A 48 5.52 1.47 18.02
C ILE A 48 5.74 1.55 16.51
N SER A 49 6.99 1.57 16.06
CA SER A 49 7.33 1.60 14.64
C SER A 49 6.78 0.39 13.88
N TYR A 50 6.86 -0.80 14.47
CA TYR A 50 6.28 -2.02 13.91
C TYR A 50 4.76 -1.93 13.76
N ASP A 51 4.06 -1.41 14.77
CA ASP A 51 2.62 -1.20 14.71
C ASP A 51 2.23 -0.12 13.70
N GLU A 52 2.95 0.99 13.64
CA GLU A 52 2.72 2.06 12.67
C GLU A 52 2.94 1.56 11.24
N TRP A 53 4.00 0.79 11.00
CA TRP A 53 4.24 0.15 9.71
C TRP A 53 3.10 -0.78 9.32
N LYS A 54 2.61 -1.62 10.24
CA LYS A 54 1.46 -2.50 9.96
C LYS A 54 0.19 -1.71 9.60
N LYS A 55 -0.08 -0.60 10.31
CA LYS A 55 -1.22 0.27 10.00
C LYS A 55 -1.11 0.85 8.58
N GLY A 56 0.08 1.34 8.23
CA GLY A 56 0.35 1.85 6.89
C GLY A 56 0.18 0.78 5.82
N PHE A 57 0.70 -0.42 6.06
CA PHE A 57 0.59 -1.55 5.14
C PHE A 57 -0.87 -1.94 4.88
N VAL A 58 -1.68 -2.08 5.94
CA VAL A 58 -3.12 -2.36 5.79
C VAL A 58 -3.81 -1.25 5.01
N HIS A 59 -3.44 0.02 5.26
CA HIS A 59 -4.00 1.14 4.53
C HIS A 59 -3.70 1.05 3.02
N GLY A 60 -2.43 0.83 2.66
CA GLY A 60 -2.01 0.73 1.26
C GLY A 60 -2.65 -0.45 0.53
N ALA A 61 -2.85 -1.58 1.22
CA ALA A 61 -3.47 -2.78 0.65
C ALA A 61 -4.98 -2.64 0.41
N VAL A 62 -5.69 -1.83 1.22
CA VAL A 62 -7.15 -1.72 1.17
C VAL A 62 -7.60 -0.49 0.38
N TYR A 63 -6.94 0.65 0.56
CA TYR A 63 -7.44 1.95 0.08
C TYR A 63 -6.69 2.49 -1.13
N ASP A 64 -5.41 2.13 -1.29
CA ASP A 64 -4.56 2.72 -2.32
C ASP A 64 -4.37 1.81 -3.55
N VAL A 65 -4.83 0.56 -3.49
CA VAL A 65 -4.88 -0.30 -4.68
C VAL A 65 -5.89 0.30 -5.66
N PRO A 66 -5.49 0.65 -6.90
CA PRO A 66 -6.41 1.20 -7.87
C PRO A 66 -7.53 0.18 -8.12
N GLN A 67 -8.77 0.65 -7.97
CA GLN A 67 -10.01 -0.12 -8.12
C GLN A 67 -10.16 -0.78 -9.52
N SER A 68 -9.23 -0.53 -10.44
CA SER A 68 -9.17 -1.10 -11.79
C SER A 68 -8.61 -2.51 -11.89
N GLU A 69 -8.03 -3.08 -10.83
CA GLU A 69 -7.59 -4.50 -10.80
C GLU A 69 -8.53 -5.41 -9.97
N GLN A 70 -9.74 -4.95 -9.62
CA GLN A 70 -10.74 -5.78 -8.91
C GLN A 70 -11.69 -6.56 -9.86
N ILE A 71 -11.28 -6.85 -11.09
CA ILE A 71 -12.03 -7.74 -11.98
C ILE A 71 -11.08 -8.88 -12.35
N GLU A 72 -11.50 -10.11 -12.02
CA GLU A 72 -10.85 -11.40 -12.31
C GLU A 72 -10.01 -12.09 -11.21
N GLU A 73 -10.37 -12.02 -9.92
CA GLU A 73 -10.03 -13.14 -9.03
C GLU A 73 -10.94 -13.35 -7.80
N ILE A 74 -12.25 -13.14 -7.92
CA ILE A 74 -13.24 -13.58 -6.90
C ILE A 74 -14.16 -14.67 -7.46
N VAL A 75 -13.64 -15.56 -8.31
CA VAL A 75 -14.36 -16.77 -8.74
C VAL A 75 -13.64 -18.06 -8.34
N MET A 76 -12.37 -18.02 -7.95
CA MET A 76 -11.60 -19.25 -7.66
C MET A 76 -11.50 -19.66 -6.18
N VAL A 77 -12.11 -18.92 -5.24
CA VAL A 77 -12.07 -19.28 -3.80
C VAL A 77 -13.40 -19.83 -3.27
N CYS A 78 -14.52 -19.63 -3.99
CA CYS A 78 -15.80 -20.23 -3.62
C CYS A 78 -16.13 -21.40 -4.55
N GLY A 79 -15.63 -22.58 -4.19
CA GLY A 79 -16.17 -23.83 -4.69
C GLY A 79 -17.65 -23.95 -4.33
N PHE A 80 -18.54 -23.49 -5.20
CA PHE A 80 -19.93 -23.90 -5.20
C PHE A 80 -20.11 -24.89 -6.35
N HIS A 81 -20.23 -26.16 -5.98
CA HIS A 81 -20.79 -27.20 -6.83
C HIS A 81 -22.18 -26.75 -7.29
N GLY A 82 -22.30 -26.40 -8.56
CA GLY A 82 -23.54 -26.00 -9.20
C GLY A 82 -23.51 -26.41 -10.66
N HIS A 83 -23.80 -27.68 -10.90
CA HIS A 83 -24.19 -28.22 -12.20
C HIS A 83 -25.27 -27.33 -12.82
N LEU A 84 -25.15 -27.00 -14.12
CA LEU A 84 -26.20 -26.76 -15.12
C LEU A 84 -25.56 -26.00 -16.29
N ALA A 85 -25.08 -26.72 -17.30
CA ALA A 85 -25.82 -27.00 -18.53
C ALA A 85 -25.71 -25.85 -19.54
N THR A 86 -24.90 -26.11 -20.57
CA THR A 86 -25.00 -25.63 -21.95
C THR A 86 -26.33 -24.98 -22.29
N HIS A 87 -26.32 -23.85 -23.02
CA HIS A 87 -26.99 -23.73 -24.32
C HIS A 87 -26.40 -22.53 -25.09
N SER A 88 -25.82 -22.83 -26.26
CA SER A 88 -25.59 -21.87 -27.33
C SER A 88 -26.89 -21.18 -27.70
N ILE A 89 -26.87 -19.87 -27.87
CA ILE A 89 -27.87 -19.17 -28.68
C ILE A 89 -27.11 -18.32 -29.70
N SER A 90 -27.05 -18.85 -30.92
CA SER A 90 -27.03 -18.05 -32.13
C SER A 90 -28.46 -17.58 -32.40
N ILE A 91 -28.63 -16.30 -32.74
CA ILE A 91 -29.42 -15.75 -33.87
C ILE A 91 -28.87 -14.34 -34.11
#